data_AF-A0A024UR00-F1
#
_entry.id   AF-A0A024UR00-F1
#
_cell.length_a   1.000
_cell.length_b   1.000
_cell.length_c   1.000
_cell.angle_alpha   90.00
_cell.angle_beta   90.00
_cell.angle_gamma   90.00
#
_symmetry.space_group_name_H-M   'P 1'
#
loop_
_entity.id
_entity.type
_entity.pdbx_description
1 polymer ?
#
loop_
_entity_poly.entity_id
_entity_poly.type
_entity_poly.pdbx_seq_one_letter_code
_entity_poly.pdbx_strand_id
1 'polypeptide(L)'
;MANGMWTRMGASGSSVVIAPKTITKEMEERIRVSIETFMKKAKPDEAKSLKLVRQHVERALSLSLTNHKDVLKRLMHIILQRGPAPAQPEVPVRPEITVAKTKSTWWKQVERREAMLMGCHRLFQFAVDHPECSVDVIQSLSDLSTVVNDRELYQLLNVYARQLGSVFVGHDMVPEWTQHSQPSPLQVLDCIASVYTLERIGVQHSRSGELRAFLDTTSLYSAEDYFGWNPALACPSTDPDQTAFLKMSNALTLLSYAHALDVSLGCTYASVLRWLSSFYPYQGPSAMDEVEYMDQCYLVCRVILTLTNWGAFDIAVDLMPNEFYFLQAHLDVQIGRGDCHLIGEFTRALKCFGSSVDRGVAFALCYQHSFVQLEAESVDEVVHKATVALFALNEPRFHGYAPAIPDAQVLAILQRNASTEQQRRAENTATFESDYKRSQMKQSLRKLLDKAATMDVKLIPLDDNLQRIQQKLESTTDVKTLDAKLAISMLQYLNKMTLTMEALKETGLGKSVNKLRKHPAEEVAAASQALVAKWKKEMLG
;
A
#
# COMPACT_ATOMS: atom_id res chain seq x y z
N MET A 1 -53.11 45.83 13.87
CA MET A 1 -53.00 47.17 13.24
C MET A 1 -52.10 47.05 12.03
N ALA A 2 -52.61 47.43 10.85
CA ALA A 2 -51.95 47.25 9.56
C ALA A 2 -50.74 48.19 9.39
N ASN A 3 -49.58 47.66 9.00
CA ASN A 3 -48.47 48.45 8.46
C ASN A 3 -48.23 47.99 7.02
N GLY A 4 -48.98 48.58 6.08
CA GLY A 4 -48.85 48.33 4.65
C GLY A 4 -47.51 48.84 4.10
N MET A 5 -46.87 48.02 3.26
CA MET A 5 -45.79 48.45 2.37
C MET A 5 -46.34 49.46 1.35
N TRP A 6 -45.71 50.63 1.23
CA TRP A 6 -46.06 51.60 0.19
C TRP A 6 -44.90 51.72 -0.81
N THR A 7 -45.22 51.54 -2.08
CA THR A 7 -44.32 51.73 -3.22
C THR A 7 -44.45 53.18 -3.69
N ARG A 8 -43.32 53.89 -3.87
CA ARG A 8 -43.31 55.21 -4.51
C ARG A 8 -42.52 55.12 -5.81
N MET A 9 -43.11 55.55 -6.92
CA MET A 9 -42.42 55.64 -8.21
C MET A 9 -41.45 56.82 -8.20
N GLY A 10 -40.19 56.56 -8.51
CA GLY A 10 -39.21 57.61 -8.84
C GLY A 10 -39.36 58.07 -10.28
N ALA A 11 -38.84 59.27 -10.60
CA ALA A 11 -38.94 59.90 -11.91
C ALA A 11 -38.33 59.11 -13.09
N SER A 12 -37.59 58.02 -12.81
CA SER A 12 -37.02 57.11 -13.82
C SER A 12 -37.83 55.82 -14.03
N GLY A 13 -39.05 55.71 -13.47
CA GLY A 13 -39.92 54.55 -13.68
C GLY A 13 -39.57 53.29 -12.88
N SER A 14 -38.59 53.36 -11.96
CA SER A 14 -38.24 52.23 -11.08
C SER A 14 -39.03 52.29 -9.77
N SER A 15 -39.67 51.18 -9.38
CA SER A 15 -40.42 51.04 -8.14
C SER A 15 -39.49 50.95 -6.93
N VAL A 16 -39.49 51.97 -6.06
CA VAL A 16 -38.72 51.93 -4.81
C VAL A 16 -39.64 51.49 -3.68
N VAL A 17 -39.29 50.37 -3.05
CA VAL A 17 -39.94 49.90 -1.82
C VAL A 17 -39.41 50.76 -0.66
N ILE A 18 -40.30 51.54 -0.04
CA ILE A 18 -39.96 52.29 1.18
C ILE A 18 -40.05 51.29 2.34
N ALA A 19 -38.90 50.95 2.92
CA ALA A 19 -38.84 50.01 4.04
C ALA A 19 -39.65 50.56 5.25
N PRO A 20 -40.42 49.70 5.95
CA PRO A 20 -41.14 50.09 7.16
C PRO A 20 -40.17 50.56 8.26
N LYS A 21 -40.67 51.34 9.25
CA LYS A 21 -39.89 51.93 10.37
C LYS A 21 -38.98 50.95 11.12
N THR A 22 -39.23 49.64 10.98
CA THR A 22 -38.45 48.54 11.54
C THR A 22 -38.04 47.57 10.43
N ILE A 23 -36.73 47.34 10.26
CA ILE A 23 -36.16 46.36 9.33
C ILE A 23 -36.35 44.96 9.93
N THR A 24 -36.83 43.99 9.14
CA THR A 24 -36.97 42.58 9.57
C THR A 24 -35.59 41.92 9.68
N LYS A 25 -35.45 40.90 10.56
CA LYS A 25 -34.18 40.18 10.74
C LYS A 25 -33.62 39.59 9.43
N GLU A 26 -34.50 39.10 8.57
CA GLU A 26 -34.13 38.55 7.26
C GLU A 26 -33.57 39.64 6.32
N MET A 27 -34.17 40.84 6.33
CA MET A 27 -33.67 41.97 5.55
C MET A 27 -32.35 42.52 6.12
N GLU A 28 -32.19 42.51 7.44
CA GLU A 28 -30.95 42.90 8.11
C GLU A 28 -29.79 41.97 7.72
N GLU A 29 -30.03 40.66 7.59
CA GLU A 29 -29.03 39.69 7.12
C GLU A 29 -28.67 39.91 5.64
N ARG A 30 -29.65 40.21 4.77
CA ARG A 30 -29.38 40.56 3.36
C ARG A 30 -28.55 41.83 3.23
N ILE A 31 -28.81 42.83 4.08
CA ILE A 31 -28.02 44.06 4.18
C ILE A 31 -26.59 43.73 4.64
N ARG A 32 -26.42 42.89 5.67
CA ARG A 32 -25.11 42.46 6.17
C ARG A 32 -24.26 41.80 5.08
N VAL A 33 -24.80 40.81 4.38
CA VAL A 33 -24.08 40.09 3.29
C VAL A 33 -23.67 41.05 2.17
N SER A 34 -24.53 42.03 1.84
CA SER A 34 -24.21 43.06 0.84
C SER A 34 -23.06 43.98 1.30
N ILE A 35 -23.03 44.36 2.58
CA ILE A 35 -21.93 45.15 3.17
C ILE A 35 -20.61 44.36 3.14
N GLU A 36 -20.62 43.08 3.54
CA GLU A 36 -19.42 42.22 3.54
C GLU A 36 -18.88 42.02 2.12
N THR A 37 -19.76 41.82 1.14
CA THR A 37 -19.37 41.66 -0.26
C THR A 37 -18.71 42.92 -0.82
N PHE A 38 -19.23 44.09 -0.45
CA PHE A 38 -18.64 45.38 -0.83
C PHE A 38 -17.28 45.60 -0.16
N MET A 39 -17.18 45.36 1.14
CA MET A 39 -15.94 45.56 1.91
C MET A 39 -14.79 44.63 1.47
N LYS A 40 -15.09 43.41 0.99
CA LYS A 40 -14.09 42.49 0.42
C LYS A 40 -13.48 42.99 -0.90
N LYS A 41 -14.20 43.82 -1.65
CA LYS A 41 -13.78 44.30 -2.99
C LYS A 41 -13.30 45.75 -2.99
N ALA A 42 -13.70 46.55 -2.01
CA ALA A 42 -13.39 47.97 -1.93
C ALA A 42 -12.02 48.24 -1.31
N LYS A 43 -11.41 49.39 -1.63
CA LYS A 43 -10.17 49.84 -0.97
C LYS A 43 -10.42 50.11 0.52
N PRO A 44 -9.40 50.00 1.40
CA PRO A 44 -9.57 50.13 2.85
C PRO A 44 -10.27 51.40 3.32
N ASP A 45 -10.03 52.53 2.63
CA ASP A 45 -10.64 53.83 2.95
C ASP A 45 -12.10 53.93 2.48
N GLU A 46 -12.44 53.26 1.39
CA GLU A 46 -13.80 53.18 0.85
C GLU A 46 -14.67 52.23 1.69
N ALA A 47 -14.09 51.11 2.15
CA ALA A 47 -14.75 50.13 3.00
C ALA A 47 -15.21 50.74 4.34
N LYS A 48 -14.51 51.74 4.87
CA LYS A 48 -14.88 52.45 6.11
C LYS A 48 -15.89 53.57 5.91
N SER A 49 -16.18 53.96 4.66
CA SER A 49 -17.09 55.07 4.36
C SER A 49 -18.56 54.65 4.40
N LEU A 50 -19.25 55.06 5.48
CA LEU A 50 -20.70 54.82 5.66
C LEU A 50 -21.54 55.31 4.47
N LYS A 51 -21.11 56.38 3.79
CA LYS A 51 -21.81 56.94 2.62
C LYS A 51 -21.72 56.02 1.41
N LEU A 52 -20.54 55.46 1.13
CA LEU A 52 -20.32 54.56 0.00
C LEU A 52 -20.97 53.20 0.22
N VAL A 53 -20.83 52.64 1.43
CA VAL A 53 -21.48 51.39 1.81
C VAL A 53 -23.00 51.49 1.69
N ARG A 54 -23.59 52.59 2.19
CA ARG A 54 -25.03 52.83 2.05
C ARG A 54 -25.45 52.90 0.58
N GLN A 55 -24.73 53.64 -0.25
CA GLN A 55 -25.06 53.78 -1.67
C GLN A 55 -24.97 52.42 -2.40
N HIS A 56 -24.01 51.57 -2.05
CA HIS A 56 -23.89 50.23 -2.61
C HIS A 56 -25.08 49.35 -2.22
N VAL A 57 -25.41 49.29 -0.93
CA VAL A 57 -26.52 48.47 -0.41
C VAL A 57 -27.86 48.93 -0.99
N GLU A 58 -28.11 50.25 -1.04
CA GLU A 58 -29.34 50.81 -1.60
C GLU A 58 -29.52 50.44 -3.08
N ARG A 59 -28.42 50.42 -3.86
CA ARG A 59 -28.45 49.95 -5.27
C ARG A 59 -28.61 48.44 -5.37
N ALA A 60 -27.84 47.67 -4.61
CA ALA A 60 -27.80 46.21 -4.70
C ALA A 60 -29.13 45.56 -4.29
N LEU A 61 -29.83 46.15 -3.32
CA LEU A 61 -31.09 45.64 -2.80
C LEU A 61 -32.30 46.48 -3.22
N SER A 62 -32.12 47.51 -4.06
CA SER A 62 -33.19 48.40 -4.57
C SER A 62 -34.08 48.98 -3.46
N LEU A 63 -33.47 49.46 -2.38
CA LEU A 63 -34.15 49.96 -1.18
C LEU A 63 -33.55 51.26 -0.67
N SER A 64 -34.33 52.06 0.09
CA SER A 64 -33.85 53.31 0.67
C SER A 64 -33.56 53.15 2.17
N LEU A 65 -32.34 53.47 2.59
CA LEU A 65 -31.87 53.38 3.99
C LEU A 65 -31.64 54.76 4.62
N THR A 66 -32.29 55.81 4.07
CA THR A 66 -32.25 57.20 4.57
C THR A 66 -32.44 57.30 6.08
N ASN A 67 -33.39 56.54 6.62
CA ASN A 67 -33.78 56.59 8.04
C ASN A 67 -33.18 55.44 8.89
N HIS A 68 -32.32 54.59 8.33
CA HIS A 68 -31.77 53.41 9.01
C HIS A 68 -30.25 53.46 9.16
N LYS A 69 -29.71 54.68 9.31
CA LYS A 69 -28.27 54.92 9.46
C LYS A 69 -27.66 54.14 10.62
N ASP A 70 -28.41 53.95 11.71
CA ASP A 70 -27.92 53.26 12.90
C ASP A 70 -27.83 51.74 12.72
N VAL A 71 -28.73 51.14 11.93
CA VAL A 71 -28.62 49.72 11.56
C VAL A 71 -27.36 49.50 10.73
N LEU A 72 -27.13 50.37 9.73
CA LEU A 72 -25.95 50.27 8.87
C LEU A 72 -24.66 50.48 9.65
N LYS A 73 -24.62 51.47 10.56
CA LYS A 73 -23.48 51.70 11.45
C LYS A 73 -23.22 50.51 12.36
N ARG A 74 -24.26 49.94 12.98
CA ARG A 74 -24.11 48.76 13.84
C ARG A 74 -23.56 47.56 13.07
N LEU A 75 -24.11 47.26 11.89
CA LEU A 75 -23.64 46.16 11.05
C LEU A 75 -22.20 46.39 10.56
N MET A 76 -21.89 47.59 10.07
CA MET A 76 -20.51 47.96 9.69
C MET A 76 -19.56 47.87 10.88
N HIS A 77 -19.98 48.28 12.07
CA HIS A 77 -19.14 48.20 13.27
C HIS A 77 -18.90 46.75 13.69
N ILE A 78 -19.92 45.89 13.63
CA ILE A 78 -19.79 44.45 13.87
C ILE A 78 -18.83 43.81 12.86
N ILE A 79 -18.95 44.15 11.57
CA ILE A 79 -18.08 43.62 10.52
C ILE A 79 -16.64 44.15 10.65
N LEU A 80 -16.44 45.41 11.05
CA LEU A 80 -15.10 46.01 11.19
C LEU A 80 -14.41 45.65 12.52
N GLN A 81 -15.16 45.41 13.60
CA GLN A 81 -14.63 44.89 14.87
C GLN A 81 -14.30 43.40 14.77
N ARG A 82 -15.03 42.67 13.92
CA ARG A 82 -14.53 41.42 13.33
C ARG A 82 -13.43 41.76 12.31
N GLY A 83 -12.28 42.28 12.78
CA GLY A 83 -11.03 42.14 12.03
C GLY A 83 -10.91 40.69 11.54
N PRO A 84 -10.25 40.42 10.38
CA PRO A 84 -10.44 39.21 9.57
C PRO A 84 -10.73 38.02 10.48
N ALA A 85 -12.01 37.64 10.51
CA ALA A 85 -12.49 36.80 11.59
C ALA A 85 -11.66 35.52 11.59
N PRO A 86 -11.15 35.08 12.75
CA PRO A 86 -10.68 33.71 12.88
C PRO A 86 -11.82 32.82 12.38
N ALA A 87 -11.46 31.77 11.65
CA ALA A 87 -12.41 30.76 11.21
C ALA A 87 -13.34 30.42 12.38
N GLN A 88 -14.62 30.14 12.07
CA GLN A 88 -15.52 29.47 13.00
C GLN A 88 -14.77 28.33 13.71
N PRO A 89 -15.09 27.97 14.96
CA PRO A 89 -14.51 26.77 15.55
C PRO A 89 -14.87 25.61 14.63
N GLU A 90 -13.94 25.28 13.76
CA GLU A 90 -13.88 24.03 13.05
C GLU A 90 -13.98 23.00 14.18
N VAL A 91 -15.05 22.19 14.16
CA VAL A 91 -14.93 20.78 14.59
C VAL A 91 -13.54 20.39 14.15
N PRO A 92 -12.60 20.06 15.05
CA PRO A 92 -11.17 20.08 14.76
C PRO A 92 -11.01 19.41 13.42
N VAL A 93 -10.83 20.23 12.37
CA VAL A 93 -10.56 19.71 11.06
C VAL A 93 -9.17 19.22 11.31
N ARG A 94 -9.12 17.90 11.55
CA ARG A 94 -7.94 17.06 11.37
C ARG A 94 -7.10 17.80 10.37
N PRO A 95 -5.83 18.16 10.64
CA PRO A 95 -4.97 18.55 9.55
C PRO A 95 -5.11 17.39 8.57
N GLU A 96 -5.89 17.58 7.50
CA GLU A 96 -5.97 16.59 6.45
C GLU A 96 -4.53 16.55 6.03
N ILE A 97 -3.88 15.44 6.35
CA ILE A 97 -2.67 15.07 5.67
C ILE A 97 -3.19 14.75 4.27
N THR A 98 -3.50 15.79 3.50
CA THR A 98 -3.61 15.72 2.07
C THR A 98 -2.19 15.45 1.64
N VAL A 99 -1.82 14.15 1.67
CA VAL A 99 -0.86 13.62 0.73
C VAL A 99 -1.37 14.16 -0.60
N ALA A 100 -0.63 15.10 -1.19
CA ALA A 100 -1.01 15.68 -2.45
C ALA A 100 -1.31 14.51 -3.38
N LYS A 101 -2.59 14.32 -3.76
CA LYS A 101 -2.98 13.33 -4.76
C LYS A 101 -2.27 13.79 -6.03
N THR A 102 -1.07 13.26 -6.24
CA THR A 102 -0.25 13.58 -7.38
C THR A 102 -1.06 13.15 -8.59
N LYS A 103 -1.55 14.13 -9.35
CA LYS A 103 -1.86 13.94 -10.77
C LYS A 103 -0.53 13.59 -11.44
N SER A 104 -0.11 12.35 -11.31
CA SER A 104 1.08 11.80 -11.92
C SER A 104 0.68 10.42 -12.42
N THR A 105 0.77 10.23 -13.73
CA THR A 105 0.97 8.90 -14.29
C THR A 105 1.99 8.18 -13.41
N TRP A 106 1.63 7.01 -12.90
CA TRP A 106 2.50 6.29 -11.99
C TRP A 106 3.87 6.08 -12.64
N TRP A 107 4.94 6.20 -11.87
CA TRP A 107 6.28 6.11 -12.43
C TRP A 107 6.47 4.77 -13.17
N LYS A 108 6.99 4.82 -14.41
CA LYS A 108 7.36 3.66 -15.25
C LYS A 108 6.21 2.67 -15.58
N GLN A 109 5.05 3.17 -16.02
CA GLN A 109 3.86 2.31 -16.25
C GLN A 109 4.10 1.17 -17.25
N VAL A 110 4.83 1.41 -18.35
CA VAL A 110 5.07 0.39 -19.39
C VAL A 110 5.96 -0.71 -18.83
N GLU A 111 7.08 -0.34 -18.21
CA GLU A 111 8.04 -1.28 -17.64
C GLU A 111 7.42 -2.09 -16.49
N ARG A 112 6.56 -1.46 -15.67
CA ARG A 112 5.80 -2.15 -14.62
C ARG A 112 4.85 -3.18 -15.19
N ARG A 113 4.11 -2.81 -16.23
CA ARG A 113 3.16 -3.71 -16.89
C ARG A 113 3.88 -4.92 -17.48
N GLU A 114 4.99 -4.71 -18.19
CA GLU A 114 5.80 -5.79 -18.76
C GLU A 114 6.37 -6.71 -17.67
N ALA A 115 6.90 -6.13 -16.60
CA ALA A 115 7.39 -6.89 -15.44
C ALA A 115 6.27 -7.68 -14.74
N MET A 116 5.07 -7.12 -14.62
CA MET A 116 3.91 -7.83 -14.09
C MET A 116 3.50 -9.01 -14.95
N LEU A 117 3.43 -8.85 -16.28
CA LEU A 117 3.11 -9.95 -17.20
C LEU A 117 4.12 -11.09 -17.08
N MET A 118 5.41 -10.76 -17.10
CA MET A 118 6.49 -11.74 -16.93
C MET A 118 6.40 -12.44 -15.57
N GLY A 119 6.28 -11.67 -14.49
CA GLY A 119 6.22 -12.19 -13.12
C GLY A 119 5.00 -13.08 -12.88
N CYS A 120 3.83 -12.71 -13.40
CA CYS A 120 2.62 -13.53 -13.31
C CYS A 120 2.79 -14.87 -14.05
N HIS A 121 3.37 -14.84 -15.25
CA HIS A 121 3.63 -16.06 -16.01
C HIS A 121 4.63 -16.99 -15.31
N ARG A 122 5.73 -16.43 -14.78
CA ARG A 122 6.72 -17.20 -14.01
C ARG A 122 6.14 -17.78 -12.73
N LEU A 123 5.37 -17.01 -11.98
CA LEU A 123 4.72 -17.48 -10.77
C LEU A 123 3.72 -18.61 -11.06
N PHE A 124 2.95 -18.49 -12.14
CA PHE A 124 2.06 -19.54 -12.61
C PHE A 124 2.83 -20.81 -13.01
N GLN A 125 3.89 -20.68 -13.83
CA GLN A 125 4.69 -21.82 -14.24
C GLN A 125 5.37 -22.51 -13.06
N PHE A 126 5.88 -21.72 -12.10
CA PHE A 126 6.44 -22.23 -10.87
C PHE A 126 5.43 -23.06 -10.07
N ALA A 127 4.18 -22.59 -9.92
CA ALA A 127 3.13 -23.35 -9.26
C ALA A 127 2.73 -24.64 -10.00
N VAL A 128 2.84 -24.66 -11.33
CA VAL A 128 2.63 -25.88 -12.13
C VAL A 128 3.72 -26.91 -11.85
N ASP A 129 4.96 -26.46 -11.72
CA ASP A 129 6.12 -27.32 -11.44
C ASP A 129 6.21 -27.72 -9.94
N HIS A 130 5.57 -26.94 -9.06
CA HIS A 130 5.52 -27.10 -7.60
C HIS A 130 4.08 -27.09 -7.07
N PRO A 131 3.29 -28.15 -7.27
CA PRO A 131 1.87 -28.17 -6.92
C PRO A 131 1.58 -27.87 -5.44
N GLU A 132 2.53 -28.15 -4.54
CA GLU A 132 2.43 -27.90 -3.10
C GLU A 132 2.14 -26.44 -2.73
N CYS A 133 2.54 -25.47 -3.56
CA CYS A 133 2.28 -24.04 -3.32
C CYS A 133 1.11 -23.48 -4.11
N SER A 134 0.35 -24.33 -4.81
CA SER A 134 -0.71 -23.89 -5.73
C SER A 134 -1.75 -23.01 -5.03
N VAL A 135 -2.12 -23.32 -3.79
CA VAL A 135 -3.14 -22.56 -3.06
C VAL A 135 -2.64 -21.16 -2.71
N ASP A 136 -1.39 -21.01 -2.26
CA ASP A 136 -0.82 -19.69 -1.97
C ASP A 136 -0.71 -18.83 -3.24
N VAL A 137 -0.37 -19.47 -4.38
CA VAL A 137 -0.32 -18.79 -5.67
C VAL A 137 -1.73 -18.39 -6.14
N ILE A 138 -2.72 -19.27 -6.03
CA ILE A 138 -4.12 -18.95 -6.34
C ILE A 138 -4.60 -17.76 -5.48
N GLN A 139 -4.32 -17.81 -4.18
CA GLN A 139 -4.68 -16.74 -3.24
C GLN A 139 -4.05 -15.41 -3.66
N SER A 140 -2.76 -15.42 -4.01
CA SER A 140 -2.00 -14.25 -4.45
C SER A 140 -2.50 -13.67 -5.76
N LEU A 141 -2.76 -14.53 -6.77
CA LEU A 141 -3.30 -14.10 -8.07
C LEU A 141 -4.73 -13.56 -7.93
N SER A 142 -5.56 -14.18 -7.11
CA SER A 142 -6.92 -13.74 -6.83
C SER A 142 -6.90 -12.39 -6.11
N ASP A 143 -6.09 -12.21 -5.06
CA ASP A 143 -5.90 -10.92 -4.38
C ASP A 143 -5.44 -9.83 -5.36
N LEU A 144 -4.46 -10.14 -6.20
CA LEU A 144 -3.93 -9.19 -7.18
C LEU A 144 -4.99 -8.81 -8.23
N SER A 145 -5.83 -9.77 -8.63
CA SER A 145 -6.92 -9.52 -9.58
C SER A 145 -7.97 -8.54 -9.04
N THR A 146 -8.17 -8.49 -7.71
CA THR A 146 -9.10 -7.54 -7.09
C THR A 146 -8.58 -6.11 -7.09
N VAL A 147 -7.29 -5.87 -7.36
CA VAL A 147 -6.67 -4.55 -7.28
C VAL A 147 -6.05 -4.08 -8.58
N VAL A 148 -6.01 -4.89 -9.63
CA VAL A 148 -5.40 -4.50 -10.90
C VAL A 148 -6.36 -3.63 -11.73
N ASN A 149 -5.83 -2.55 -12.32
CA ASN A 149 -6.62 -1.67 -13.21
C ASN A 149 -6.55 -2.11 -14.69
N ASP A 150 -5.52 -2.86 -15.07
CA ASP A 150 -5.31 -3.35 -16.43
C ASP A 150 -6.23 -4.55 -16.72
N ARG A 151 -7.04 -4.44 -17.78
CA ARG A 151 -8.04 -5.44 -18.15
C ARG A 151 -7.43 -6.77 -18.63
N GLU A 152 -6.31 -6.71 -19.35
CA GLU A 152 -5.65 -7.92 -19.86
C GLU A 152 -4.99 -8.68 -18.71
N LEU A 153 -4.31 -7.96 -17.81
CA LEU A 153 -3.77 -8.55 -16.58
C LEU A 153 -4.87 -9.14 -15.70
N TYR A 154 -5.99 -8.41 -15.52
CA TYR A 154 -7.14 -8.94 -14.78
C TYR A 154 -7.62 -10.29 -15.33
N GLN A 155 -7.78 -10.40 -16.66
CA GLN A 155 -8.19 -11.63 -17.30
C GLN A 155 -7.15 -12.74 -17.14
N LEU A 156 -5.86 -12.41 -17.33
CA LEU A 156 -4.76 -13.36 -17.19
C LEU A 156 -4.69 -13.96 -15.78
N LEU A 157 -4.74 -13.11 -14.75
CA LEU A 157 -4.70 -13.52 -13.35
C LEU A 157 -5.85 -14.49 -13.01
N ASN A 158 -7.06 -14.18 -13.46
CA ASN A 158 -8.23 -15.03 -13.26
C ASN A 158 -8.11 -16.37 -14.00
N VAL A 159 -7.56 -16.38 -15.22
CA VAL A 159 -7.33 -17.62 -15.98
C VAL A 159 -6.29 -18.50 -15.28
N TYR A 160 -5.15 -17.94 -14.89
CA TYR A 160 -4.11 -18.68 -14.17
C TYR A 160 -4.62 -19.23 -12.83
N ALA A 161 -5.30 -18.41 -12.04
CA ALA A 161 -5.85 -18.85 -10.76
C ALA A 161 -6.86 -19.99 -10.94
N ARG A 162 -7.75 -19.93 -11.94
CA ARG A 162 -8.71 -21.01 -12.24
C ARG A 162 -8.05 -22.25 -12.82
N GLN A 163 -7.01 -22.09 -13.64
CA GLN A 163 -6.28 -23.23 -14.20
C GLN A 163 -5.55 -24.01 -13.09
N LEU A 164 -4.86 -23.32 -12.18
CA LEU A 164 -4.29 -23.93 -10.99
C LEU A 164 -5.41 -24.53 -10.11
N GLY A 165 -6.52 -23.81 -9.93
CA GLY A 165 -7.67 -24.27 -9.16
C GLY A 165 -8.34 -25.53 -9.70
N SER A 166 -8.24 -25.79 -11.01
CA SER A 166 -8.95 -26.90 -11.66
C SER A 166 -8.54 -28.28 -11.15
N VAL A 167 -7.33 -28.43 -10.61
CA VAL A 167 -6.84 -29.70 -10.05
C VAL A 167 -7.53 -30.07 -8.74
N PHE A 168 -8.13 -29.10 -8.06
CA PHE A 168 -8.84 -29.30 -6.79
C PHE A 168 -10.33 -29.61 -6.99
N VAL A 169 -10.85 -29.59 -8.22
CA VAL A 169 -12.26 -29.88 -8.49
C VAL A 169 -12.54 -31.36 -8.21
N GLY A 170 -13.28 -31.62 -7.12
CA GLY A 170 -13.62 -32.99 -6.71
C GLY A 170 -12.47 -33.79 -6.12
N HIS A 171 -11.35 -33.12 -5.79
CA HIS A 171 -10.19 -33.73 -5.16
C HIS A 171 -9.96 -33.13 -3.78
N ASP A 172 -9.52 -33.98 -2.87
CA ASP A 172 -9.09 -33.63 -1.53
C ASP A 172 -7.65 -33.07 -1.57
N MET A 173 -7.43 -31.97 -0.86
CA MET A 173 -6.13 -31.40 -0.57
C MET A 173 -5.34 -32.30 0.40
N VAL A 174 -4.02 -32.14 0.50
CA VAL A 174 -3.17 -32.90 1.46
C VAL A 174 -2.16 -31.93 2.08
N PRO A 175 -1.86 -31.98 3.40
CA PRO A 175 -2.37 -32.90 4.42
C PRO A 175 -3.78 -32.52 4.90
N GLU A 176 -4.76 -33.37 4.61
CA GLU A 176 -6.16 -33.07 4.89
C GLU A 176 -6.62 -33.55 6.27
N TRP A 177 -7.65 -32.86 6.74
CA TRP A 177 -8.63 -33.41 7.65
C TRP A 177 -9.28 -34.65 7.01
N THR A 178 -8.99 -35.84 7.53
CA THR A 178 -9.61 -37.07 7.02
C THR A 178 -11.11 -37.02 7.24
N GLN A 179 -11.86 -37.35 6.19
CA GLN A 179 -13.32 -37.36 6.23
C GLN A 179 -13.86 -38.11 7.44
N HIS A 180 -14.78 -37.49 8.18
CA HIS A 180 -15.41 -38.05 9.39
C HIS A 180 -14.48 -38.26 10.59
N SER A 181 -13.26 -37.75 10.57
CA SER A 181 -12.39 -37.64 11.75
C SER A 181 -12.60 -36.29 12.46
N GLN A 182 -12.09 -36.15 13.68
CA GLN A 182 -12.03 -34.85 14.35
C GLN A 182 -10.76 -34.10 13.89
N PRO A 183 -10.87 -32.92 13.24
CA PRO A 183 -9.70 -32.16 12.80
C PRO A 183 -9.00 -31.50 13.98
N SER A 184 -7.68 -31.31 13.89
CA SER A 184 -6.95 -30.44 14.82
C SER A 184 -7.28 -28.96 14.58
N PRO A 185 -7.01 -28.05 15.55
CA PRO A 185 -7.20 -26.61 15.34
C PRO A 185 -6.47 -26.09 14.10
N LEU A 186 -5.23 -26.54 13.86
CA LEU A 186 -4.45 -26.14 12.69
C LEU A 186 -5.11 -26.61 11.38
N GLN A 187 -5.59 -27.85 11.33
CA GLN A 187 -6.30 -28.36 10.14
C GLN A 187 -7.59 -27.58 9.83
N VAL A 188 -8.28 -27.09 10.87
CA VAL A 188 -9.45 -26.20 10.68
C VAL A 188 -9.03 -24.86 10.09
N LEU A 189 -7.95 -24.26 10.58
CA LEU A 189 -7.45 -22.98 10.09
C LEU A 189 -6.94 -23.07 8.64
N ASP A 190 -6.21 -24.14 8.31
CA ASP A 190 -5.74 -24.42 6.95
C ASP A 190 -6.94 -24.62 6.00
N CYS A 191 -7.98 -25.35 6.44
CA CYS A 191 -9.22 -25.54 5.68
C CYS A 191 -9.98 -24.21 5.47
N ILE A 192 -10.01 -23.31 6.45
CA ILE A 192 -10.59 -21.97 6.28
C ILE A 192 -9.82 -21.19 5.21
N ALA A 193 -8.49 -21.20 5.24
CA ALA A 193 -7.67 -20.50 4.27
C ALA A 193 -7.85 -21.06 2.84
N SER A 194 -7.90 -22.38 2.69
CA SER A 194 -8.12 -23.02 1.38
C SER A 194 -9.54 -22.82 0.84
N VAL A 195 -10.57 -22.93 1.68
CA VAL A 195 -11.97 -22.65 1.32
C VAL A 195 -12.11 -21.20 0.87
N TYR A 196 -11.56 -20.25 1.65
CA TYR A 196 -11.55 -18.83 1.28
C TYR A 196 -10.87 -18.61 -0.08
N THR A 197 -9.74 -19.27 -0.31
CA THR A 197 -8.99 -19.13 -1.55
C THR A 197 -9.74 -19.68 -2.77
N LEU A 198 -10.22 -20.93 -2.69
CA LEU A 198 -10.85 -21.62 -3.82
C LEU A 198 -12.23 -21.04 -4.17
N GLU A 199 -13.04 -20.69 -3.17
CA GLU A 199 -14.40 -20.17 -3.43
C GLU A 199 -14.35 -18.82 -4.16
N ARG A 200 -13.31 -17.99 -3.94
CA ARG A 200 -13.13 -16.71 -4.65
C ARG A 200 -12.89 -16.86 -6.16
N ILE A 201 -12.31 -17.98 -6.58
CA ILE A 201 -12.10 -18.26 -8.01
C ILE A 201 -13.27 -19.06 -8.63
N GLY A 202 -14.29 -19.38 -7.83
CA GLY A 202 -15.45 -20.16 -8.22
C GLY A 202 -15.21 -21.67 -8.22
N VAL A 203 -14.20 -22.15 -7.49
CA VAL A 203 -13.92 -23.59 -7.30
C VAL A 203 -14.48 -24.02 -5.95
N GLN A 204 -15.37 -25.01 -5.96
CA GLN A 204 -15.94 -25.55 -4.74
C GLN A 204 -14.92 -26.42 -4.01
N HIS A 205 -14.58 -26.05 -2.77
CA HIS A 205 -13.73 -26.86 -1.90
C HIS A 205 -14.49 -28.10 -1.39
N SER A 206 -13.87 -29.29 -1.44
CA SER A 206 -14.51 -30.57 -1.09
C SER A 206 -15.05 -30.59 0.35
N ARG A 207 -14.27 -30.05 1.28
CA ARG A 207 -14.60 -29.96 2.73
C ARG A 207 -15.45 -28.76 3.15
N SER A 208 -15.89 -27.91 2.23
CA SER A 208 -16.58 -26.65 2.59
C SER A 208 -17.85 -26.87 3.42
N GLY A 209 -18.61 -27.94 3.13
CA GLY A 209 -19.80 -28.32 3.91
C GLY A 209 -19.47 -28.92 5.28
N GLU A 210 -18.43 -29.77 5.35
CA GLU A 210 -17.98 -30.42 6.58
C GLU A 210 -17.42 -29.38 7.57
N LEU A 211 -16.66 -28.41 7.07
CA LEU A 211 -16.14 -27.28 7.86
C LEU A 211 -17.25 -26.47 8.51
N ARG A 212 -18.27 -26.07 7.75
CA ARG A 212 -19.41 -25.29 8.31
C ARG A 212 -20.18 -26.11 9.34
N ALA A 213 -20.48 -27.38 9.03
CA ALA A 213 -21.14 -28.27 9.97
C ALA A 213 -20.34 -28.44 11.27
N PHE A 214 -19.01 -28.60 11.16
CA PHE A 214 -18.11 -28.72 12.31
C PHE A 214 -18.13 -27.47 13.19
N LEU A 215 -18.03 -26.28 12.59
CA LEU A 215 -18.04 -25.00 13.32
C LEU A 215 -19.43 -24.65 13.91
N ASP A 216 -20.52 -25.16 13.33
CA ASP A 216 -21.88 -25.00 13.84
C ASP A 216 -22.18 -25.90 15.05
N THR A 217 -21.51 -27.06 15.16
CA THR A 217 -21.59 -27.91 16.35
C THR A 217 -20.87 -27.25 17.53
N THR A 218 -21.59 -27.05 18.64
CA THR A 218 -21.12 -26.43 19.89
C THR A 218 -19.62 -26.62 20.19
N SER A 219 -18.87 -25.51 20.05
CA SER A 219 -17.50 -25.19 20.52
C SER A 219 -16.61 -26.33 21.03
N LEU A 220 -16.10 -27.17 20.13
CA LEU A 220 -15.01 -28.11 20.44
C LEU A 220 -13.68 -27.39 20.72
N TYR A 221 -13.46 -26.26 20.04
CA TYR A 221 -12.26 -25.44 20.16
C TYR A 221 -12.63 -24.01 20.52
N SER A 222 -11.83 -23.42 21.39
CA SER A 222 -11.86 -22.02 21.77
C SER A 222 -10.90 -21.20 20.90
N ALA A 223 -10.99 -19.87 20.98
CA ALA A 223 -10.01 -18.99 20.36
C ALA A 223 -8.57 -19.27 20.84
N GLU A 224 -8.39 -19.77 22.06
CA GLU A 224 -7.08 -20.14 22.60
C GLU A 224 -6.51 -21.38 21.91
N ASP A 225 -7.35 -22.37 21.58
CA ASP A 225 -6.93 -23.55 20.84
C ASP A 225 -6.50 -23.21 19.41
N TYR A 226 -7.15 -22.23 18.78
CA TYR A 226 -6.81 -21.78 17.42
C TYR A 226 -5.58 -20.87 17.37
N PHE A 227 -5.46 -19.91 18.30
CA PHE A 227 -4.46 -18.85 18.20
C PHE A 227 -3.32 -18.97 19.21
N GLY A 228 -3.42 -19.88 20.18
CA GLY A 228 -2.48 -19.98 21.30
C GLY A 228 -2.61 -18.83 22.32
N TRP A 229 -3.70 -18.07 22.25
CA TRP A 229 -4.06 -17.02 23.22
C TRP A 229 -5.56 -16.71 23.13
N ASN A 230 -6.13 -16.21 24.23
CA ASN A 230 -7.54 -15.86 24.28
C ASN A 230 -7.75 -14.34 24.19
N PRO A 231 -8.32 -13.82 23.08
CA PRO A 231 -8.52 -12.38 22.88
C PRO A 231 -9.47 -11.75 23.90
N ALA A 232 -10.34 -12.52 24.56
CA ALA A 232 -11.22 -12.01 25.60
C ALA A 232 -10.48 -11.70 26.90
N LEU A 233 -9.41 -12.44 27.20
CA LEU A 233 -8.72 -12.43 28.49
C LEU A 233 -7.50 -11.50 28.52
N ALA A 234 -6.64 -11.56 27.50
CA ALA A 234 -5.37 -10.83 27.50
C ALA A 234 -4.87 -10.50 26.09
N CYS A 235 -3.89 -9.59 26.03
CA CYS A 235 -3.04 -9.35 24.85
C CYS A 235 -2.16 -10.60 24.62
N PRO A 236 -1.81 -10.97 23.36
CA PRO A 236 -0.89 -12.07 23.12
C PRO A 236 0.49 -11.77 23.74
N SER A 237 1.14 -12.82 24.23
CA SER A 237 2.52 -12.78 24.73
C SER A 237 3.43 -13.62 23.83
N THR A 238 4.70 -13.18 23.73
CA THR A 238 5.77 -13.95 23.11
C THR A 238 6.04 -15.22 23.93
N ASP A 239 6.21 -16.34 23.23
CA ASP A 239 6.65 -17.61 23.77
C ASP A 239 7.81 -18.17 22.92
N PRO A 240 8.38 -19.35 23.23
CA PRO A 240 9.51 -19.90 22.48
C PRO A 240 9.23 -20.19 21.00
N ASP A 241 7.97 -20.41 20.63
CA ASP A 241 7.58 -20.82 19.28
C ASP A 241 7.15 -19.63 18.43
N GLN A 242 6.50 -18.62 19.03
CA GLN A 242 5.92 -17.48 18.33
C GLN A 242 6.00 -16.17 19.11
N THR A 243 6.33 -15.10 18.39
CA THR A 243 6.26 -13.74 18.94
C THR A 243 4.80 -13.30 19.11
N ALA A 244 4.57 -12.36 20.04
CA ALA A 244 3.25 -11.73 20.19
C ALA A 244 2.76 -11.06 18.87
N PHE A 245 3.70 -10.53 18.08
CA PHE A 245 3.42 -9.91 16.79
C PHE A 245 2.92 -10.93 15.77
N LEU A 246 3.57 -12.10 15.69
CA LEU A 246 3.17 -13.19 14.80
C LEU A 246 1.80 -13.75 15.17
N LYS A 247 1.55 -14.00 16.46
CA LYS A 247 0.23 -14.44 16.97
C LYS A 247 -0.89 -13.47 16.60
N MET A 248 -0.64 -12.17 16.75
CA MET A 248 -1.59 -11.12 16.38
C MET A 248 -1.83 -11.09 14.86
N SER A 249 -0.76 -11.19 14.06
CA SER A 249 -0.82 -11.20 12.59
C SER A 249 -1.64 -12.38 12.07
N ASN A 250 -1.39 -13.59 12.59
CA ASN A 250 -2.10 -14.81 12.22
C ASN A 250 -3.58 -14.73 12.60
N ALA A 251 -3.89 -14.28 13.82
CA ALA A 251 -5.27 -14.13 14.28
C ALA A 251 -6.07 -13.14 13.42
N LEU A 252 -5.51 -11.96 13.10
CA LEU A 252 -6.16 -10.98 12.23
C LEU A 252 -6.39 -11.53 10.81
N THR A 253 -5.42 -12.26 10.27
CA THR A 253 -5.52 -12.88 8.94
C THR A 253 -6.66 -13.90 8.89
N LEU A 254 -6.64 -14.87 9.81
CA LEU A 254 -7.61 -15.96 9.82
C LEU A 254 -9.02 -15.47 10.15
N LEU A 255 -9.17 -14.48 11.05
CA LEU A 255 -10.48 -13.87 11.31
C LEU A 255 -11.00 -13.06 10.12
N SER A 256 -10.11 -12.49 9.28
CA SER A 256 -10.55 -11.84 8.05
C SER A 256 -11.09 -12.86 7.02
N TYR A 257 -10.47 -14.04 6.91
CA TYR A 257 -10.96 -15.13 6.07
C TYR A 257 -12.27 -15.72 6.61
N ALA A 258 -12.31 -15.99 7.92
CA ALA A 258 -13.51 -16.48 8.60
C ALA A 258 -14.69 -15.51 8.42
N HIS A 259 -14.44 -14.20 8.54
CA HIS A 259 -15.47 -13.18 8.27
C HIS A 259 -15.97 -13.23 6.83
N ALA A 260 -15.07 -13.34 5.84
CA ALA A 260 -15.46 -13.43 4.43
C ALA A 260 -16.26 -14.70 4.10
N LEU A 261 -16.05 -15.79 4.85
CA LEU A 261 -16.76 -17.05 4.72
C LEU A 261 -18.02 -17.16 5.59
N ASP A 262 -18.31 -16.16 6.43
CA ASP A 262 -19.38 -16.15 7.42
C ASP A 262 -19.30 -17.33 8.41
N VAL A 263 -18.09 -17.61 8.92
CA VAL A 263 -17.85 -18.65 9.93
C VAL A 263 -17.24 -18.07 11.21
N SER A 264 -17.44 -18.74 12.34
CA SER A 264 -16.97 -18.29 13.66
C SER A 264 -15.84 -19.15 14.21
N LEU A 265 -14.81 -18.50 14.75
CA LEU A 265 -13.69 -19.13 15.47
C LEU A 265 -13.76 -18.87 16.99
N GLY A 266 -14.95 -18.57 17.51
CA GLY A 266 -15.18 -18.29 18.93
C GLY A 266 -14.74 -16.89 19.40
N CYS A 267 -14.26 -16.04 18.48
CA CYS A 267 -13.99 -14.62 18.73
C CYS A 267 -14.22 -13.80 17.46
N THR A 268 -14.24 -12.46 17.59
CA THR A 268 -14.46 -11.54 16.48
C THR A 268 -13.17 -10.82 16.09
N TYR A 269 -13.10 -10.32 14.85
CA TYR A 269 -11.98 -9.49 14.40
C TYR A 269 -11.76 -8.28 15.33
N ALA A 270 -12.84 -7.61 15.77
CA ALA A 270 -12.76 -6.51 16.74
C ALA A 270 -12.16 -6.92 18.09
N SER A 271 -12.48 -8.13 18.58
CA SER A 271 -11.95 -8.63 19.86
C SER A 271 -10.44 -8.86 19.86
N VAL A 272 -9.86 -9.13 18.69
CA VAL A 272 -8.42 -9.20 18.48
C VAL A 272 -7.85 -7.80 18.25
N LEU A 273 -8.41 -7.04 17.30
CA LEU A 273 -7.93 -5.71 16.92
C LEU A 273 -7.82 -4.73 18.10
N ARG A 274 -8.68 -4.87 19.13
CA ARG A 274 -8.65 -4.00 20.32
C ARG A 274 -7.30 -3.99 21.03
N TRP A 275 -6.50 -5.05 20.89
CA TRP A 275 -5.17 -5.20 21.49
C TRP A 275 -4.05 -4.55 20.69
N LEU A 276 -4.32 -4.05 19.47
CA LEU A 276 -3.32 -3.38 18.64
C LEU A 276 -2.62 -2.23 19.36
N SER A 277 -3.35 -1.51 20.23
CA SER A 277 -2.79 -0.41 21.01
C SER A 277 -1.68 -0.83 21.99
N SER A 278 -1.64 -2.09 22.40
CA SER A 278 -0.59 -2.63 23.29
C SER A 278 0.77 -2.74 22.59
N PHE A 279 0.79 -2.71 21.25
CA PHE A 279 2.02 -2.76 20.44
C PHE A 279 2.56 -1.37 20.10
N TYR A 280 1.86 -0.31 20.51
CA TYR A 280 2.33 1.06 20.29
C TYR A 280 3.21 1.56 21.45
N PRO A 281 4.21 2.42 21.16
CA PRO A 281 4.67 2.79 19.83
C PRO A 281 5.51 1.67 19.19
N TYR A 282 5.41 1.53 17.87
CA TYR A 282 6.28 0.61 17.13
C TYR A 282 7.74 1.02 17.23
N GLN A 283 8.62 0.02 17.32
CA GLN A 283 10.04 0.22 17.60
C GLN A 283 10.91 0.09 16.35
N GLY A 284 12.05 0.77 16.35
CA GLY A 284 13.07 0.59 15.31
C GLY A 284 13.91 -0.67 15.51
N PRO A 285 14.68 -1.08 14.50
CA PRO A 285 15.46 -2.32 14.52
C PRO A 285 16.58 -2.38 15.57
N SER A 286 16.94 -1.24 16.19
CA SER A 286 17.95 -1.19 17.25
C SER A 286 17.39 -1.40 18.66
N ALA A 287 16.06 -1.43 18.81
CA ALA A 287 15.39 -1.45 20.10
C ALA A 287 14.79 -2.82 20.46
N MET A 288 14.87 -3.80 19.57
CA MET A 288 14.33 -5.15 19.75
C MET A 288 15.14 -6.16 18.93
N ASP A 289 14.90 -7.46 19.18
CA ASP A 289 15.52 -8.54 18.42
C ASP A 289 15.13 -8.52 16.94
N GLU A 290 15.98 -9.12 16.08
CA GLU A 290 15.74 -9.15 14.64
C GLU A 290 14.44 -9.87 14.28
N VAL A 291 14.14 -11.02 14.91
CA VAL A 291 12.91 -11.77 14.64
C VAL A 291 11.68 -10.96 15.07
N GLU A 292 11.71 -10.38 16.28
CA GLU A 292 10.60 -9.54 16.77
C GLU A 292 10.39 -8.29 15.91
N TYR A 293 11.46 -7.65 15.43
CA TYR A 293 11.37 -6.51 14.52
C TYR A 293 10.74 -6.88 13.18
N MET A 294 11.12 -8.04 12.62
CA MET A 294 10.56 -8.57 11.39
C MET A 294 9.06 -8.87 11.56
N ASP A 295 8.68 -9.57 12.63
CA ASP A 295 7.28 -9.87 12.91
C ASP A 295 6.45 -8.61 13.19
N GLN A 296 7.02 -7.58 13.84
CA GLN A 296 6.38 -6.27 13.98
C GLN A 296 6.13 -5.63 12.61
N CYS A 297 7.11 -5.67 11.70
CA CYS A 297 6.96 -5.15 10.35
C CYS A 297 5.83 -5.87 9.59
N TYR A 298 5.74 -7.20 9.72
CA TYR A 298 4.65 -7.98 9.14
C TYR A 298 3.31 -7.67 9.79
N LEU A 299 3.23 -7.54 11.13
CA LEU A 299 1.99 -7.17 11.81
C LEU A 299 1.45 -5.82 11.29
N VAL A 300 2.32 -4.81 11.17
CA VAL A 300 1.94 -3.49 10.65
C VAL A 300 1.34 -3.60 9.25
N CYS A 301 1.97 -4.36 8.35
CA CYS A 301 1.42 -4.58 7.01
C CYS A 301 0.12 -5.36 7.06
N ARG A 302 0.05 -6.42 7.89
CA ARG A 302 -1.09 -7.33 7.94
C ARG A 302 -2.35 -6.66 8.47
N VAL A 303 -2.24 -5.79 9.47
CA VAL A 303 -3.40 -5.05 9.98
C VAL A 303 -3.97 -4.11 8.91
N ILE A 304 -3.11 -3.44 8.13
CA ILE A 304 -3.56 -2.60 7.02
C ILE A 304 -4.23 -3.45 5.95
N LEU A 305 -3.59 -4.56 5.53
CA LEU A 305 -4.09 -5.41 4.46
C LEU A 305 -5.42 -6.07 4.82
N THR A 306 -5.58 -6.59 6.03
CA THR A 306 -6.85 -7.20 6.46
C THR A 306 -7.98 -6.15 6.58
N LEU A 307 -7.68 -4.92 7.02
CA LEU A 307 -8.66 -3.83 7.07
C LEU A 307 -9.00 -3.24 5.69
N THR A 308 -8.14 -3.39 4.70
CA THR A 308 -8.32 -2.84 3.34
C THR A 308 -8.79 -3.89 2.33
N ASN A 309 -9.22 -5.07 2.80
CA ASN A 309 -9.51 -6.22 1.95
C ASN A 309 -8.35 -6.51 0.97
N TRP A 310 -7.18 -6.75 1.55
CA TRP A 310 -5.94 -7.09 0.85
C TRP A 310 -5.47 -6.00 -0.14
N GLY A 311 -5.81 -4.75 0.14
CA GLY A 311 -5.45 -3.57 -0.65
C GLY A 311 -6.52 -3.15 -1.69
N ALA A 312 -7.70 -3.77 -1.67
CA ALA A 312 -8.81 -3.39 -2.54
C ALA A 312 -9.49 -2.07 -2.12
N PHE A 313 -9.33 -1.63 -0.89
CA PHE A 313 -9.84 -0.36 -0.38
C PHE A 313 -8.72 0.60 0.01
N ASP A 314 -8.95 1.91 -0.20
CA ASP A 314 -8.06 2.92 0.36
C ASP A 314 -8.42 3.19 1.83
N ILE A 315 -7.44 3.65 2.61
CA ILE A 315 -7.60 3.94 4.02
C ILE A 315 -7.02 5.32 4.35
N ALA A 316 -7.76 6.09 5.14
CA ALA A 316 -7.33 7.41 5.56
C ALA A 316 -6.15 7.29 6.54
N VAL A 317 -5.11 8.10 6.32
CA VAL A 317 -3.92 8.16 7.20
C VAL A 317 -4.33 8.37 8.65
N ASP A 318 -5.29 9.25 8.91
CA ASP A 318 -5.66 9.53 10.28
C ASP A 318 -6.57 8.48 10.92
N LEU A 319 -7.03 7.42 10.22
CA LEU A 319 -7.54 6.22 10.90
C LEU A 319 -6.43 5.32 11.42
N MET A 320 -5.24 5.32 10.80
CA MET A 320 -4.11 4.45 11.14
C MET A 320 -2.78 5.20 11.09
N PRO A 321 -2.61 6.25 11.91
CA PRO A 321 -1.43 7.10 11.82
C PRO A 321 -0.18 6.38 12.31
N ASN A 322 -0.27 5.49 13.31
CA ASN A 322 0.88 4.75 13.84
C ASN A 322 1.56 3.92 12.74
N GLU A 323 0.74 3.18 11.99
CA GLU A 323 1.18 2.27 10.93
C GLU A 323 1.72 3.08 9.74
N PHE A 324 1.00 4.10 9.29
CA PHE A 324 1.44 4.93 8.16
C PHE A 324 2.83 5.54 8.41
N TYR A 325 3.04 6.18 9.56
CA TYR A 325 4.30 6.84 9.85
C TYR A 325 5.43 5.83 10.14
N PHE A 326 5.12 4.68 10.72
CA PHE A 326 6.09 3.60 10.87
C PHE A 326 6.60 3.11 9.52
N LEU A 327 5.70 2.79 8.59
CA LEU A 327 6.06 2.33 7.24
C LEU A 327 6.88 3.37 6.47
N GLN A 328 6.49 4.66 6.54
CA GLN A 328 7.24 5.75 5.92
C GLN A 328 8.68 5.87 6.45
N ALA A 329 8.85 5.74 7.77
CA ALA A 329 10.16 5.85 8.42
C ALA A 329 11.06 4.64 8.13
N HIS A 330 10.48 3.45 7.97
CA HIS A 330 11.23 2.20 7.89
C HIS A 330 11.39 1.64 6.46
N LEU A 331 10.66 2.15 5.46
CA LEU A 331 10.84 1.70 4.07
C LEU A 331 12.30 1.82 3.60
N ASP A 332 12.98 2.93 3.91
CA ASP A 332 14.40 3.10 3.56
C ASP A 332 15.34 2.17 4.31
N VAL A 333 14.96 1.73 5.51
CA VAL A 333 15.72 0.75 6.28
C VAL A 333 15.68 -0.58 5.54
N GLN A 334 14.50 -1.00 5.09
CA GLN A 334 14.35 -2.27 4.36
C GLN A 334 15.02 -2.24 2.99
N ILE A 335 14.91 -1.11 2.27
CA ILE A 335 15.68 -0.90 1.02
C ILE A 335 17.18 -1.01 1.27
N GLY A 336 17.69 -0.41 2.36
CA GLY A 336 19.10 -0.51 2.71
C GLY A 336 19.56 -1.92 3.08
N ARG A 337 18.65 -2.75 3.62
CA ARG A 337 18.88 -4.17 3.93
C ARG A 337 18.73 -5.09 2.72
N GLY A 338 18.09 -4.62 1.65
CA GLY A 338 17.77 -5.45 0.48
C GLY A 338 16.69 -6.49 0.77
N ASP A 339 15.86 -6.27 1.79
CA ASP A 339 14.80 -7.18 2.18
C ASP A 339 13.61 -7.09 1.22
N CYS A 340 13.65 -7.93 0.18
CA CYS A 340 12.63 -7.91 -0.86
C CYS A 340 11.20 -8.19 -0.35
N HIS A 341 11.07 -8.98 0.73
CA HIS A 341 9.77 -9.34 1.30
C HIS A 341 9.12 -8.11 1.94
N LEU A 342 9.82 -7.48 2.89
CA LEU A 342 9.28 -6.31 3.59
C LEU A 342 9.19 -5.08 2.70
N ILE A 343 10.10 -4.88 1.74
CA ILE A 343 9.96 -3.78 0.78
C ILE A 343 8.66 -3.91 -0.01
N GLY A 344 8.33 -5.11 -0.47
CA GLY A 344 7.11 -5.37 -1.23
C GLY A 344 5.85 -5.20 -0.37
N GLU A 345 5.83 -5.77 0.84
CA GLU A 345 4.74 -5.60 1.80
C GLU A 345 4.53 -4.14 2.21
N PHE A 346 5.60 -3.41 2.52
CA PHE A 346 5.53 -1.98 2.87
C PHE A 346 5.01 -1.17 1.70
N THR A 347 5.45 -1.48 0.49
CA THR A 347 4.99 -0.81 -0.74
C THR A 347 3.50 -1.05 -0.94
N ARG A 348 3.03 -2.29 -0.78
CA ARG A 348 1.61 -2.65 -0.89
C ARG A 348 0.76 -1.92 0.16
N ALA A 349 1.19 -1.95 1.41
CA ALA A 349 0.49 -1.32 2.53
C ALA A 349 0.45 0.22 2.39
N LEU A 350 1.57 0.86 2.04
CA LEU A 350 1.65 2.32 1.84
C LEU A 350 0.77 2.82 0.69
N LYS A 351 0.58 2.01 -0.35
CA LYS A 351 -0.32 2.36 -1.45
C LYS A 351 -1.77 2.52 -0.99
N CYS A 352 -2.21 1.74 0.01
CA CYS A 352 -3.56 1.84 0.55
C CYS A 352 -3.85 3.23 1.15
N PHE A 353 -2.81 3.97 1.57
CA PHE A 353 -2.90 5.36 2.03
C PHE A 353 -2.78 6.41 0.91
N GLY A 354 -2.62 5.99 -0.35
CA GLY A 354 -2.34 6.88 -1.47
C GLY A 354 -0.94 7.51 -1.42
N SER A 355 0.01 6.92 -0.69
CA SER A 355 1.38 7.43 -0.61
C SER A 355 2.16 7.22 -1.91
N SER A 356 3.10 8.12 -2.20
CA SER A 356 4.19 7.81 -3.15
C SER A 356 5.03 6.66 -2.58
N VAL A 357 5.28 5.69 -3.45
CA VAL A 357 6.04 4.47 -3.14
C VAL A 357 7.08 4.17 -4.22
N ASP A 358 7.48 5.19 -4.97
CA ASP A 358 8.34 5.05 -6.16
C ASP A 358 9.65 4.32 -5.84
N ARG A 359 10.17 4.46 -4.61
CA ARG A 359 11.36 3.75 -4.12
C ARG A 359 11.18 2.23 -4.07
N GLY A 360 10.04 1.76 -3.58
CA GLY A 360 9.73 0.33 -3.53
C GLY A 360 9.43 -0.24 -4.91
N VAL A 361 8.75 0.54 -5.77
CA VAL A 361 8.55 0.20 -7.18
C VAL A 361 9.90 0.10 -7.92
N ALA A 362 10.81 1.05 -7.69
CA ALA A 362 12.14 1.05 -8.28
C ALA A 362 12.94 -0.18 -7.86
N PHE A 363 12.87 -0.55 -6.58
CA PHE A 363 13.46 -1.79 -6.11
C PHE A 363 12.88 -2.99 -6.88
N ALA A 364 11.55 -3.13 -6.94
CA ALA A 364 10.91 -4.26 -7.64
C ALA A 364 11.22 -4.33 -9.15
N LEU A 365 11.42 -3.19 -9.83
CA LEU A 365 11.82 -3.14 -11.25
C LEU A 365 13.30 -3.47 -11.46
N CYS A 366 14.18 -2.97 -10.59
CA CYS A 366 15.62 -3.08 -10.77
C CYS A 366 16.21 -4.36 -10.17
N TYR A 367 15.50 -5.01 -9.26
CA TYR A 367 16.01 -6.18 -8.56
C TYR A 367 15.94 -7.43 -9.45
N GLN A 368 17.12 -7.88 -9.89
CA GLN A 368 17.31 -8.96 -10.89
C GLN A 368 16.77 -10.34 -10.47
N HIS A 369 16.24 -10.49 -9.24
CA HIS A 369 15.82 -11.76 -8.64
C HIS A 369 14.38 -11.79 -8.12
N SER A 370 13.57 -10.74 -8.34
CA SER A 370 12.18 -10.72 -7.83
C SER A 370 11.32 -11.89 -8.32
N PHE A 371 11.70 -12.51 -9.45
CA PHE A 371 11.01 -13.64 -10.06
C PHE A 371 11.96 -14.80 -10.40
N VAL A 372 13.12 -14.88 -9.74
CA VAL A 372 14.13 -15.92 -9.96
C VAL A 372 14.41 -16.61 -8.63
N GLN A 373 14.33 -17.94 -8.63
CA GLN A 373 14.67 -18.77 -7.48
C GLN A 373 16.19 -18.82 -7.27
N LEU A 374 16.62 -18.61 -6.04
CA LEU A 374 17.99 -18.88 -5.59
C LEU A 374 18.08 -20.29 -5.01
N GLU A 375 19.24 -20.95 -5.11
CA GLU A 375 19.43 -22.36 -4.68
C GLU A 375 19.09 -22.62 -3.21
N ALA A 376 19.07 -21.59 -2.35
CA ALA A 376 18.81 -21.69 -0.92
C ALA A 376 17.36 -21.39 -0.52
N GLU A 377 16.51 -20.92 -1.45
CA GLU A 377 15.15 -20.48 -1.12
C GLU A 377 14.16 -21.64 -1.09
N SER A 378 13.29 -21.65 -0.07
CA SER A 378 12.14 -22.55 -0.01
C SER A 378 11.08 -22.17 -1.05
N VAL A 379 10.17 -23.10 -1.34
CA VAL A 379 9.04 -22.86 -2.25
C VAL A 379 8.21 -21.66 -1.77
N ASP A 380 7.92 -21.60 -0.47
CA ASP A 380 7.13 -20.52 0.15
C ASP A 380 7.84 -19.16 0.03
N GLU A 381 9.17 -19.13 0.22
CA GLU A 381 9.96 -17.91 0.06
C GLU A 381 9.92 -17.40 -1.38
N VAL A 382 10.04 -18.29 -2.37
CA VAL A 382 9.95 -17.93 -3.79
C VAL A 382 8.58 -17.35 -4.13
N VAL A 383 7.51 -18.03 -3.71
CA VAL A 383 6.12 -17.59 -3.95
C VAL A 383 5.86 -16.26 -3.29
N HIS A 384 6.24 -16.11 -2.01
CA HIS A 384 6.03 -14.88 -1.27
C HIS A 384 6.81 -13.71 -1.90
N LYS A 385 8.10 -13.89 -2.22
CA LYS A 385 8.94 -12.89 -2.88
C LYS A 385 8.35 -12.43 -4.22
N ALA A 386 7.96 -13.36 -5.08
CA ALA A 386 7.35 -13.05 -6.37
C ALA A 386 6.03 -12.30 -6.19
N THR A 387 5.20 -12.74 -5.25
CA THR A 387 3.90 -12.13 -4.96
C THR A 387 4.05 -10.69 -4.50
N VAL A 388 4.90 -10.41 -3.51
CA VAL A 388 5.07 -9.05 -3.00
C VAL A 388 5.69 -8.12 -4.04
N ALA A 389 6.52 -8.64 -4.94
CA ALA A 389 7.04 -7.89 -6.09
C ALA A 389 5.92 -7.52 -7.07
N LEU A 390 4.99 -8.44 -7.39
CA LEU A 390 3.84 -8.14 -8.23
C LEU A 390 2.94 -7.05 -7.62
N PHE A 391 2.67 -7.13 -6.31
CA PHE A 391 1.93 -6.08 -5.60
C PHE A 391 2.68 -4.75 -5.56
N ALA A 392 4.01 -4.77 -5.43
CA ALA A 392 4.84 -3.57 -5.51
C ALA A 392 4.79 -2.93 -6.91
N LEU A 393 4.70 -3.72 -7.98
CA LEU A 393 4.58 -3.22 -9.35
C LEU A 393 3.16 -2.76 -9.71
N ASN A 394 2.12 -3.33 -9.09
CA ASN A 394 0.73 -3.01 -9.43
C ASN A 394 0.35 -1.55 -9.16
N GLU A 395 -0.43 -0.94 -10.04
CA GLU A 395 -1.16 0.28 -9.74
C GLU A 395 -2.54 -0.10 -9.20
N PRO A 396 -2.82 0.10 -7.89
CA PRO A 396 -4.05 -0.38 -7.29
C PRO A 396 -5.25 0.42 -7.77
N ARG A 397 -6.29 -0.31 -8.17
CA ARG A 397 -7.65 0.18 -8.34
C ARG A 397 -8.40 -0.06 -7.04
N PHE A 398 -8.76 1.04 -6.36
CA PHE A 398 -9.58 0.95 -5.14
C PHE A 398 -11.07 0.84 -5.47
N HIS A 399 -11.77 -0.02 -4.72
CA HIS A 399 -13.19 -0.33 -4.87
C HIS A 399 -14.06 0.32 -3.79
N GLY A 400 -13.46 1.08 -2.88
CA GLY A 400 -14.12 1.68 -1.74
C GLY A 400 -13.12 2.09 -0.66
N TYR A 401 -13.65 2.44 0.50
CA TYR A 401 -12.90 2.94 1.64
C TYR A 401 -12.93 1.91 2.78
N ALA A 402 -11.79 1.72 3.44
CA ALA A 402 -11.65 0.89 4.63
C ALA A 402 -12.28 1.58 5.87
N PRO A 403 -12.63 0.83 6.94
CA PRO A 403 -12.43 -0.62 7.12
C PRO A 403 -13.36 -1.48 6.27
N ALA A 404 -12.82 -2.56 5.70
CA ALA A 404 -13.55 -3.52 4.85
C ALA A 404 -14.56 -4.35 5.63
N ILE A 405 -14.29 -4.58 6.92
CA ILE A 405 -15.17 -5.32 7.83
C ILE A 405 -16.19 -4.31 8.37
N PRO A 406 -17.48 -4.44 8.05
CA PRO A 406 -18.52 -3.47 8.41
C PRO A 406 -18.96 -3.65 9.88
N ASP A 407 -18.01 -3.50 10.81
CA ASP A 407 -18.21 -3.61 12.26
C ASP A 407 -17.95 -2.24 12.94
N ALA A 408 -18.96 -1.73 13.64
CA ALA A 408 -18.86 -0.46 14.36
C ALA A 408 -17.77 -0.47 15.44
N GLN A 409 -17.47 -1.62 16.05
CA GLN A 409 -16.40 -1.76 17.02
C GLN A 409 -15.02 -1.59 16.38
N VAL A 410 -14.82 -2.11 15.16
CA VAL A 410 -13.57 -1.93 14.41
C VAL A 410 -13.30 -0.45 14.19
N LEU A 411 -14.29 0.30 13.69
CA LEU A 411 -14.13 1.74 13.47
C LEU A 411 -13.86 2.50 14.78
N ALA A 412 -14.57 2.17 15.87
CA ALA A 412 -14.36 2.79 17.17
C ALA A 412 -12.95 2.53 17.73
N ILE A 413 -12.41 1.32 17.55
CA ILE A 413 -11.04 0.97 17.94
C ILE A 413 -10.02 1.81 17.17
N LEU A 414 -10.16 1.90 15.84
CA LEU A 414 -9.27 2.70 14.99
C LEU A 414 -9.29 4.18 15.37
N GLN A 415 -10.49 4.75 15.57
CA GLN A 415 -10.65 6.15 15.99
C GLN A 415 -10.00 6.42 17.35
N ARG A 416 -10.19 5.51 18.33
CA ARG A 416 -9.55 5.60 19.64
C ARG A 416 -8.02 5.58 19.51
N ASN A 417 -7.48 4.60 18.80
CA ASN A 417 -6.04 4.43 18.61
C ASN A 417 -5.42 5.65 17.91
N ALA A 418 -6.08 6.20 16.89
CA ALA A 418 -5.65 7.41 16.21
C ALA A 418 -5.67 8.65 17.12
N SER A 419 -6.69 8.80 17.97
CA SER A 419 -6.80 9.95 18.87
C SER A 419 -5.67 10.00 19.90
N THR A 420 -5.30 8.84 20.48
CA THR A 420 -4.18 8.72 21.41
C THR A 420 -2.87 9.14 20.76
N GLU A 421 -2.66 8.74 19.51
CA GLU A 421 -1.44 9.08 18.78
C GLU A 421 -1.40 10.56 18.37
N GLN A 422 -2.53 11.15 18.00
CA GLN A 422 -2.63 12.59 17.72
C GLN A 422 -2.31 13.42 18.97
N GLN A 423 -2.80 13.01 20.14
CA GLN A 423 -2.46 13.63 21.43
C GLN A 423 -0.96 13.51 21.71
N ARG A 424 -0.39 12.30 21.59
CA ARG A 424 1.05 12.07 21.77
C ARG A 424 1.90 12.94 20.83
N ARG A 425 1.46 13.16 19.59
CA ARG A 425 2.15 14.05 18.64
C ARG A 425 2.02 15.53 19.02
N ALA A 426 0.85 15.98 19.44
CA ALA A 426 0.65 17.35 19.90
C ALA A 426 1.53 17.69 21.11
N GLU A 427 1.69 16.75 22.04
CA GLU A 427 2.56 16.89 23.21
C GLU A 427 4.06 16.92 22.85
N ASN A 428 4.46 16.25 21.76
CA ASN A 428 5.86 16.12 21.32
C ASN A 428 6.24 17.02 20.12
N THR A 429 5.48 18.09 19.88
CA THR A 429 5.63 18.96 18.69
C THR A 429 7.06 19.53 18.52
N ALA A 430 7.82 19.73 19.60
CA ALA A 430 9.18 20.26 19.57
C ALA A 430 10.27 19.29 19.09
N THR A 431 10.10 17.97 19.28
CA THR A 431 11.05 16.93 18.87
C THR A 431 10.76 16.40 17.46
N PHE A 432 9.50 16.45 17.04
CA PHE A 432 9.01 15.84 15.79
C PHE A 432 9.38 16.60 14.51
N GLU A 433 9.56 17.92 14.59
CA GLU A 433 10.01 18.73 13.44
C GLU A 433 11.39 18.27 12.91
N SER A 434 12.17 17.57 13.74
CA SER A 434 13.47 17.00 13.37
C SER A 434 13.36 15.70 12.57
N ASP A 435 12.33 14.88 12.76
CA ASP A 435 12.14 13.60 12.06
C ASP A 435 11.60 13.79 10.64
N TYR A 436 10.71 14.77 10.44
CA TYR A 436 10.28 15.20 9.10
C TYR A 436 11.45 15.80 8.30
N LYS A 437 12.32 16.59 8.96
CA LYS A 437 13.55 17.12 8.36
C LYS A 437 14.60 16.04 8.09
N ARG A 438 14.69 14.99 8.94
CA ARG A 438 15.58 13.83 8.75
C ARG A 438 15.11 12.92 7.61
N SER A 439 13.80 12.79 7.39
CA SER A 439 13.20 12.14 6.21
C SER A 439 13.53 12.88 4.89
N GLN A 440 13.63 14.21 4.92
CA GLN A 440 14.14 14.98 3.76
C GLN A 440 15.66 14.86 3.54
N MET A 441 16.40 14.38 4.54
CA MET A 441 17.86 14.43 4.57
C MET A 441 18.49 13.05 4.39
N LYS A 442 18.26 12.42 3.23
CA LYS A 442 19.16 11.38 2.69
C LYS A 442 19.62 11.75 1.29
N GLN A 443 20.49 12.77 1.25
CA GLN A 443 21.16 13.24 0.04
C GLN A 443 22.00 12.14 -0.63
N SER A 444 22.43 11.12 0.11
CA SER A 444 23.07 9.90 -0.38
C SER A 444 22.11 8.92 -1.05
N LEU A 445 20.86 8.81 -0.55
CA LEU A 445 19.81 8.00 -1.18
C LEU A 445 19.28 8.66 -2.45
N ARG A 446 19.14 10.00 -2.48
CA ARG A 446 18.84 10.76 -3.71
C ARG A 446 19.88 10.52 -4.80
N LYS A 447 21.17 10.45 -4.47
CA LYS A 447 22.23 10.13 -5.45
C LYS A 447 22.14 8.69 -5.99
N LEU A 448 21.70 7.74 -5.17
CA LEU A 448 21.48 6.35 -5.58
C LEU A 448 20.21 6.21 -6.46
N LEU A 449 19.16 6.98 -6.14
CA LEU A 449 17.89 7.05 -6.86
C LEU A 449 18.00 7.82 -8.18
N ASP A 450 18.76 8.93 -8.24
CA ASP A 450 19.06 9.64 -9.48
C ASP A 450 19.87 8.72 -10.41
N LYS A 451 20.80 7.94 -9.85
CA LYS A 451 21.53 6.93 -10.62
C LYS A 451 20.62 5.83 -11.16
N ALA A 452 19.70 5.30 -10.35
CA ALA A 452 18.72 4.30 -10.77
C ALA A 452 17.68 4.85 -11.78
N ALA A 453 17.26 6.12 -11.63
CA ALA A 453 16.32 6.78 -12.52
C ALA A 453 16.92 7.13 -13.90
N THR A 454 18.25 7.25 -13.98
CA THR A 454 19.00 7.43 -15.24
C THR A 454 19.46 6.13 -15.89
N MET A 455 19.22 4.97 -15.26
CA MET A 455 19.47 3.69 -15.91
C MET A 455 18.37 3.44 -16.93
N ASP A 456 18.75 3.38 -18.21
CA ASP A 456 17.91 2.78 -19.24
C ASP A 456 17.69 1.32 -18.85
N VAL A 457 16.54 1.03 -18.24
CA VAL A 457 16.07 -0.34 -18.05
C VAL A 457 15.63 -0.83 -19.42
N LYS A 458 16.60 -1.25 -20.23
CA LYS A 458 16.32 -2.20 -21.29
C LYS A 458 16.14 -3.53 -20.57
N LEU A 459 14.90 -4.03 -20.55
CA LEU A 459 14.63 -5.44 -20.27
C LEU A 459 15.45 -6.25 -21.27
N ILE A 460 16.64 -6.69 -20.86
CA ILE A 460 17.41 -7.63 -21.67
C ILE A 460 16.65 -8.95 -21.54
N PRO A 461 16.12 -9.53 -22.62
CA PRO A 461 15.60 -10.88 -22.58
C PRO A 461 16.82 -11.79 -22.42
N LEU A 462 17.22 -12.06 -21.18
CA LEU A 462 18.30 -13.00 -20.90
C LEU A 462 17.70 -14.40 -20.85
N ASP A 463 18.03 -15.18 -21.87
CA ASP A 463 18.06 -16.63 -21.86
C ASP A 463 18.49 -17.14 -20.46
N ASP A 464 17.63 -17.90 -19.78
CA ASP A 464 17.82 -18.36 -18.40
C ASP A 464 19.17 -19.06 -18.19
N ASN A 465 19.73 -19.68 -19.24
CA ASN A 465 21.04 -20.30 -19.21
C ASN A 465 22.19 -19.27 -19.12
N LEU A 466 22.04 -18.10 -19.75
CA LEU A 466 23.03 -17.03 -19.71
C LEU A 466 23.12 -16.43 -18.30
N GLN A 467 21.98 -16.23 -17.65
CA GLN A 467 21.91 -15.71 -16.27
C GLN A 467 22.48 -16.73 -15.28
N ARG A 468 22.16 -18.02 -15.43
CA ARG A 468 22.74 -19.10 -14.62
C ARG A 468 24.26 -19.20 -14.78
N ILE A 469 24.76 -19.06 -16.02
CA ILE A 469 26.19 -19.03 -16.31
C ILE A 469 26.86 -17.82 -15.64
N GLN A 470 26.25 -16.64 -15.72
CA GLN A 470 26.76 -15.43 -15.08
C GLN A 470 26.87 -15.59 -13.57
N GLN A 471 25.79 -16.00 -12.90
CA GLN A 471 25.77 -16.21 -11.45
C GLN A 471 26.83 -17.22 -11.01
N LYS A 472 26.98 -18.33 -11.76
CA LYS A 472 27.99 -19.34 -11.42
C LYS A 472 29.41 -18.81 -11.55
N LEU A 473 29.70 -17.99 -12.56
CA LEU A 473 31.03 -17.39 -12.75
C LEU A 473 31.32 -16.26 -11.76
N GLU A 474 30.30 -15.53 -11.30
CA GLU A 474 30.43 -14.45 -10.32
C GLU A 474 30.59 -14.97 -8.88
N SER A 475 29.85 -16.03 -8.52
CA SER A 475 29.95 -16.70 -7.21
C SER A 475 31.22 -17.54 -7.06
N THR A 476 31.91 -17.87 -8.17
CA THR A 476 33.19 -18.57 -8.14
C THR A 476 34.32 -17.60 -7.75
N THR A 477 34.72 -17.63 -6.47
CA THR A 477 35.79 -16.78 -5.91
C THR A 477 37.20 -17.24 -6.32
N ASP A 478 37.43 -18.55 -6.40
CA ASP A 478 38.65 -19.15 -6.98
C ASP A 478 38.30 -19.97 -8.21
N VAL A 479 38.80 -19.53 -9.36
CA VAL A 479 38.53 -20.19 -10.64
C VAL A 479 39.18 -21.57 -10.73
N LYS A 480 40.12 -21.90 -9.85
CA LYS A 480 40.75 -23.22 -9.79
C LYS A 480 39.86 -24.31 -9.20
N THR A 481 38.82 -23.94 -8.46
CA THR A 481 37.89 -24.88 -7.80
C THR A 481 36.66 -25.20 -8.64
N LEU A 482 36.51 -24.55 -9.81
CA LEU A 482 35.41 -24.80 -10.72
C LEU A 482 35.60 -26.15 -11.43
N ASP A 483 34.54 -26.95 -11.53
CA ASP A 483 34.61 -28.22 -12.25
C ASP A 483 34.90 -28.00 -13.74
N ALA A 484 35.86 -28.75 -14.28
CA ALA A 484 36.33 -28.57 -15.66
C ALA A 484 35.27 -28.89 -16.71
N LYS A 485 34.42 -29.92 -16.48
CA LYS A 485 33.35 -30.28 -17.42
C LYS A 485 32.26 -29.23 -17.43
N LEU A 486 31.88 -28.74 -16.25
CA LEU A 486 30.94 -27.64 -16.11
C LEU A 486 31.47 -26.37 -16.79
N ALA A 487 32.73 -25.97 -16.55
CA ALA A 487 33.34 -24.81 -17.17
C ALA A 487 33.36 -24.91 -18.72
N ILE A 488 33.69 -26.07 -19.28
CA ILE A 488 33.64 -26.30 -20.73
C ILE A 488 32.21 -26.17 -21.27
N SER A 489 31.22 -26.77 -20.59
CA SER A 489 29.82 -26.69 -21.02
C SER A 489 29.31 -25.24 -21.08
N MET A 490 29.69 -24.42 -20.09
CA MET A 490 29.33 -23.00 -20.01
C MET A 490 30.01 -22.20 -21.15
N LEU A 491 31.29 -22.44 -21.40
CA LEU A 491 32.04 -21.79 -22.49
C LEU A 491 31.50 -22.16 -23.87
N GLN A 492 31.12 -23.42 -24.07
CA GLN A 492 30.51 -23.88 -25.32
C GLN A 492 29.12 -23.26 -25.54
N TYR A 493 28.32 -23.13 -24.48
CA TYR A 493 27.03 -22.45 -24.55
C TYR A 493 27.21 -20.98 -24.94
N LEU A 494 28.07 -20.25 -24.23
CA LEU A 494 28.40 -18.85 -24.52
C LEU A 494 28.96 -18.65 -25.94
N ASN A 495 29.73 -19.59 -26.47
CA ASN A 495 30.28 -19.51 -27.82
C ASN A 495 29.21 -19.67 -28.92
N LYS A 496 28.10 -20.36 -28.64
CA LYS A 496 26.96 -20.52 -29.56
C LYS A 496 26.02 -19.32 -29.55
N MET A 497 26.07 -18.49 -28.50
CA MET A 497 25.20 -17.31 -28.38
C MET A 497 25.72 -16.12 -29.20
N THR A 498 24.78 -15.35 -29.75
CA THR A 498 25.05 -14.04 -30.36
C THR A 498 24.92 -12.95 -29.29
N LEU A 499 26.01 -12.64 -28.61
CA LEU A 499 26.05 -11.59 -27.58
C LEU A 499 26.45 -10.25 -28.19
N THR A 500 25.85 -9.13 -27.75
CA THR A 500 26.26 -7.78 -28.18
C THR A 500 27.35 -7.22 -27.27
N MET A 501 28.09 -6.19 -27.75
CA MET A 501 29.09 -5.50 -26.92
C MET A 501 28.47 -4.87 -25.66
N GLU A 502 27.24 -4.36 -25.76
CA GLU A 502 26.48 -3.80 -24.65
C GLU A 502 26.20 -4.88 -23.59
N ALA A 503 25.70 -6.05 -24.01
CA ALA A 503 25.43 -7.17 -23.12
C ALA A 503 26.69 -7.66 -22.37
N LEU A 504 27.85 -7.73 -23.03
CA LEU A 504 29.11 -8.12 -22.38
C LEU A 504 29.63 -7.09 -21.37
N LYS A 505 29.38 -5.79 -21.59
CA LYS A 505 29.78 -4.71 -20.68
C LYS A 505 28.89 -4.67 -19.43
N GLU A 506 27.59 -4.82 -19.62
CA GLU A 506 26.60 -4.73 -18.53
C GLU A 506 26.60 -5.97 -17.63
N THR A 507 26.73 -7.16 -18.21
CA THR A 507 26.77 -8.43 -17.45
C THR A 507 28.13 -8.72 -16.82
N GLY A 508 29.19 -8.01 -17.20
CA GLY A 508 30.55 -8.31 -16.74
C GLY A 508 31.10 -9.68 -17.18
N LEU A 509 30.34 -10.46 -17.98
CA LEU A 509 30.68 -11.82 -18.41
C LEU A 509 32.04 -11.89 -19.09
N GLY A 510 32.40 -10.88 -19.89
CA GLY A 510 33.71 -10.83 -20.55
C GLY A 510 34.88 -10.86 -19.58
N LYS A 511 34.75 -10.24 -18.40
CA LYS A 511 35.78 -10.26 -17.36
C LYS A 511 35.81 -11.62 -16.66
N SER A 512 34.64 -12.16 -16.31
CA SER A 512 34.51 -13.43 -15.60
C SER A 512 35.01 -14.61 -16.45
N VAL A 513 34.65 -14.65 -17.73
CA VAL A 513 35.18 -15.61 -18.70
C VAL A 513 36.68 -15.45 -18.85
N ASN A 514 37.22 -14.24 -18.94
CA ASN A 514 38.67 -14.01 -19.05
C ASN A 514 39.45 -14.46 -17.79
N LYS A 515 38.81 -14.59 -16.61
CA LYS A 515 39.47 -15.17 -15.43
C LYS A 515 39.70 -16.69 -15.59
N LEU A 516 38.86 -17.40 -16.36
CA LEU A 516 39.01 -18.84 -16.66
C LEU A 516 40.29 -19.20 -17.40
N ARG A 517 41.01 -18.23 -17.98
CA ARG A 517 42.35 -18.46 -18.53
C ARG A 517 43.37 -18.96 -17.49
N LYS A 518 43.09 -18.79 -16.20
CA LYS A 518 43.93 -19.23 -15.07
C LYS A 518 43.50 -20.59 -14.49
N HIS A 519 42.51 -21.24 -15.09
CA HIS A 519 42.01 -22.54 -14.66
C HIS A 519 43.09 -23.62 -14.82
N PRO A 520 43.20 -24.62 -13.90
CA PRO A 520 44.24 -25.65 -13.95
C PRO A 520 44.10 -26.60 -15.15
N ALA A 521 42.89 -26.84 -15.63
CA ALA A 521 42.64 -27.60 -16.86
C ALA A 521 42.95 -26.74 -18.11
N GLU A 522 43.90 -27.21 -18.93
CA GLU A 522 44.37 -26.51 -20.12
C GLU A 522 43.26 -26.27 -21.16
N GLU A 523 42.34 -27.24 -21.32
CA GLU A 523 41.20 -27.14 -22.22
C GLU A 523 40.27 -25.96 -21.87
N VAL A 524 40.01 -25.73 -20.58
CA VAL A 524 39.17 -24.62 -20.09
C VAL A 524 39.87 -23.29 -20.33
N ALA A 525 41.18 -23.22 -20.07
CA ALA A 525 41.97 -22.01 -20.28
C ALA A 525 42.03 -21.63 -21.77
N ALA A 526 42.24 -22.61 -22.66
CA ALA A 526 42.27 -22.42 -24.10
C ALA A 526 40.89 -21.98 -24.65
N ALA A 527 39.80 -22.64 -24.25
CA ALA A 527 38.44 -22.30 -24.67
C ALA A 527 38.01 -20.89 -24.21
N SER A 528 38.37 -20.51 -22.98
CA SER A 528 38.16 -19.15 -22.46
C SER A 528 38.88 -18.10 -23.29
N GLN A 529 40.17 -18.30 -23.59
CA GLN A 529 40.95 -17.36 -24.38
C GLN A 529 40.42 -17.23 -25.82
N ALA A 530 40.05 -18.34 -26.45
CA ALA A 530 39.47 -18.36 -27.79
C ALA A 530 38.14 -17.58 -27.86
N LEU A 531 37.27 -17.78 -26.87
CA LEU A 531 35.98 -17.08 -26.80
C LEU A 531 36.17 -15.56 -26.60
N VAL A 532 37.07 -15.15 -25.72
CA VAL A 532 37.39 -13.73 -25.51
C VAL A 532 38.01 -13.11 -26.78
N ALA A 533 38.86 -13.84 -27.50
CA ALA A 533 39.45 -13.38 -28.75
C ALA A 533 38.37 -13.23 -29.85
N LYS A 534 37.42 -14.17 -29.94
CA LYS A 534 36.27 -14.09 -30.85
C LYS A 534 35.44 -12.84 -30.56
N TRP A 535 35.03 -12.61 -29.32
CA TRP A 535 34.26 -11.41 -28.96
C TRP A 535 35.01 -10.11 -29.25
N LYS A 536 36.33 -10.07 -28.99
CA LYS A 536 37.14 -8.90 -29.37
C LYS A 536 37.15 -8.67 -30.88
N LYS A 537 37.27 -9.74 -31.69
CA LYS A 537 37.28 -9.63 -33.15
C LYS A 537 35.93 -9.23 -33.73
N GLU A 538 34.84 -9.79 -33.21
CA GLU A 538 33.47 -9.52 -33.70
C GLU A 538 32.92 -8.16 -33.26
N MET A 539 33.46 -7.59 -32.19
CA MET A 539 32.92 -6.36 -31.59
C MET A 539 33.83 -5.14 -31.72
N LEU A 540 35.15 -5.31 -31.86
CA LEU A 540 36.11 -4.19 -32.00
C LEU A 540 36.72 -4.07 -33.41
N GLY A 541 36.48 -5.06 -34.28
CA GLY A 541 36.76 -4.99 -35.71
C GLY A 541 35.52 -4.57 -36.47
#